data_AF-A0A7V8X4M5-F1
#
_entry.id   AF-A0A7V8X4M5-F1
#
_cell.length_a   1.000
_cell.length_b   1.000
_cell.length_c   1.000
_cell.angle_alpha   90.00
_cell.angle_beta   90.00
_cell.angle_gamma   90.00
#
_symmetry.space_group_name_H-M   'P 1'
#
loop_
_entity.id
_entity.type
_entity.pdbx_description
1 polymer ?
#
loop_
_entity_poly.entity_id
_entity_poly.type
_entity_poly.pdbx_seq_one_letter_code
_entity_poly.pdbx_strand_id
1 'polypeptide(L)'
;MSQVVERGSRQLVSDQGQVARTQPTRVFCLPADMRRNADSLLNQQFWLWGQDIRRREDNALLRYGFTRTRPPENTQGSNCYVLQLADHRMVALWGFGFFYGERIRGGIYVPRSHLSPLVAPDWEPPANIWQPVDVPPYKPPEDRDDWSRAMPLLVGALQWISAYETEILRESGAAYRQACLDDWSRAVCSASDVAGRWLHLAQQCEETLLRSALSSR
;
A
#
# COMPACT_ATOMS: atom_id res chain seq x y z
N MET A 1 54.59 -61.07 -26.66
CA MET A 1 55.36 -59.80 -26.68
C MET A 1 55.01 -59.13 -28.00
N SER A 2 53.96 -58.30 -28.04
CA SER A 2 54.01 -56.82 -28.02
C SER A 2 54.78 -56.29 -29.25
N GLN A 3 54.30 -55.41 -30.13
CA GLN A 3 53.27 -54.36 -30.06
C GLN A 3 52.70 -54.10 -31.47
N VAL A 4 51.45 -53.62 -31.54
CA VAL A 4 50.87 -52.96 -32.72
C VAL A 4 50.81 -51.46 -32.44
N VAL A 5 51.17 -50.70 -33.48
CA VAL A 5 51.27 -49.25 -33.54
C VAL A 5 49.89 -48.64 -33.87
N GLU A 6 49.67 -47.42 -33.36
CA GLU A 6 49.15 -46.24 -34.09
C GLU A 6 47.94 -45.49 -33.48
N ARG A 7 48.07 -44.14 -33.55
CA ARG A 7 47.05 -43.07 -33.44
C ARG A 7 46.60 -42.71 -32.02
N GLY A 8 46.54 -41.45 -31.59
CA GLY A 8 46.56 -40.17 -32.30
C GLY A 8 45.65 -39.22 -31.50
N SER A 9 46.18 -38.05 -31.13
CA SER A 9 45.42 -36.83 -30.79
C SER A 9 44.43 -36.88 -29.60
N ARG A 10 44.93 -36.54 -28.40
CA ARG A 10 44.08 -36.03 -27.30
C ARG A 10 43.81 -34.55 -27.53
N GLN A 11 42.59 -34.23 -27.95
CA GLN A 11 42.07 -32.88 -27.92
C GLN A 11 41.40 -32.66 -26.55
N LEU A 12 41.93 -31.72 -25.79
CA LEU A 12 41.34 -31.21 -24.55
C LEU A 12 40.04 -30.49 -24.92
N VAL A 13 38.89 -31.07 -24.57
CA VAL A 13 37.62 -30.37 -24.57
C VAL A 13 37.37 -29.85 -23.16
N SER A 14 37.50 -28.54 -23.03
CA SER A 14 37.15 -27.75 -21.86
C SER A 14 35.64 -27.82 -21.61
N ASP A 15 35.26 -28.48 -20.52
CA ASP A 15 33.90 -28.47 -19.99
C ASP A 15 33.69 -27.18 -19.18
N GLN A 16 33.28 -26.11 -19.86
CA GLN A 16 32.69 -24.94 -19.22
C GLN A 16 31.19 -24.95 -19.48
N GLY A 17 30.49 -25.79 -18.71
CA GLY A 17 29.03 -25.73 -18.58
C GLY A 17 28.61 -24.38 -18.00
N GLN A 18 28.13 -23.49 -18.87
CA GLN A 18 27.43 -22.26 -18.52
C GLN A 18 26.32 -22.54 -17.51
N VAL A 19 26.52 -22.10 -16.27
CA VAL A 19 25.44 -21.95 -15.30
C VAL A 19 24.48 -20.92 -15.89
N ALA A 20 23.28 -21.38 -16.28
CA ALA A 20 22.18 -20.51 -16.69
C ALA A 20 22.00 -19.46 -15.58
N ARG A 21 22.34 -18.21 -15.89
CA ARG A 21 22.01 -17.07 -15.02
C ARG A 21 20.49 -16.97 -15.00
N THR A 22 19.87 -17.54 -13.97
CA THR A 22 18.48 -17.26 -13.61
C THR A 22 18.37 -15.74 -13.54
N GLN A 23 17.63 -15.14 -14.49
CA GLN A 23 17.31 -13.73 -14.41
C GLN A 23 16.64 -13.50 -13.05
N PRO A 24 17.07 -12.51 -12.24
CA PRO A 24 16.39 -12.24 -11.00
C PRO A 24 14.93 -11.93 -11.32
N THR A 25 14.02 -12.71 -10.75
CA THR A 25 12.57 -12.49 -10.83
C THR A 25 12.34 -11.04 -10.45
N ARG A 26 11.78 -10.23 -11.37
CA ARG A 26 11.44 -8.84 -11.04
C ARG A 26 10.42 -8.88 -9.92
N VAL A 27 10.82 -8.44 -8.73
CA VAL A 27 9.90 -8.34 -7.60
C VAL A 27 9.12 -7.04 -7.76
N PHE A 28 7.82 -7.15 -8.01
CA PHE A 28 6.88 -6.02 -8.07
C PHE A 28 6.52 -5.57 -6.65
N CYS A 29 7.49 -4.93 -5.99
CA CYS A 29 7.34 -4.45 -4.62
C CYS A 29 8.08 -3.12 -4.42
N LEU A 30 7.63 -2.32 -3.46
CA LEU A 30 8.35 -1.11 -3.04
C LEU A 30 9.73 -1.48 -2.47
N PRO A 31 10.76 -0.64 -2.59
CA PRO A 31 12.06 -0.88 -1.95
C PRO A 31 11.96 -1.13 -0.43
N ALA A 32 12.82 -1.99 0.11
CA ALA A 32 12.71 -2.45 1.51
C ALA A 32 12.71 -1.31 2.54
N ASP A 33 13.54 -0.29 2.35
CA ASP A 33 13.64 0.86 3.25
C ASP A 33 12.38 1.72 3.19
N MET A 34 11.83 1.89 1.99
CA MET A 34 10.58 2.59 1.75
C MET A 34 9.41 1.87 2.44
N ARG A 35 9.35 0.52 2.34
CA ARG A 35 8.34 -0.28 3.04
C ARG A 35 8.41 -0.10 4.55
N ARG A 36 9.60 -0.20 5.17
CA ARG A 36 9.73 -0.06 6.63
C ARG A 36 9.27 1.32 7.12
N ASN A 37 9.61 2.38 6.39
CA ASN A 37 9.14 3.73 6.68
C ASN A 37 7.61 3.83 6.54
N ALA A 38 7.08 3.32 5.42
CA ALA A 38 5.67 3.30 5.12
C ALA A 38 4.84 2.54 6.16
N ASP A 39 5.28 1.35 6.59
CA ASP A 39 4.60 0.52 7.59
C ASP A 39 4.46 1.26 8.93
N SER A 40 5.52 1.99 9.31
CA SER A 40 5.53 2.76 10.55
C SER A 40 4.59 3.97 10.48
N LEU A 41 4.59 4.68 9.33
CA LEU A 41 3.70 5.79 9.08
C LEU A 41 2.23 5.35 8.97
N LEU A 42 1.97 4.18 8.35
CA LEU A 42 0.64 3.60 8.25
C LEU A 42 0.06 3.26 9.62
N ASN A 43 0.87 2.63 10.49
CA ASN A 43 0.42 2.31 11.84
C ASN A 43 0.07 3.58 12.65
N GLN A 44 0.82 4.67 12.46
CA GLN A 44 0.47 5.99 13.01
C GLN A 44 -0.86 6.49 12.47
N GLN A 45 -1.05 6.42 11.16
CA GLN A 45 -2.26 6.92 10.53
C GLN A 45 -3.52 6.19 11.01
N PHE A 46 -3.45 4.87 11.19
CA PHE A 46 -4.57 4.14 11.77
C PHE A 46 -4.84 4.47 13.25
N TRP A 47 -3.81 4.83 14.02
CA TRP A 47 -4.02 5.38 15.36
C TRP A 47 -4.76 6.72 15.29
N LEU A 48 -4.29 7.62 14.42
CA LEU A 48 -4.87 8.95 14.20
C LEU A 48 -6.32 8.89 13.75
N TRP A 49 -6.66 8.07 12.73
CA TRP A 49 -8.06 7.83 12.35
C TRP A 49 -8.90 7.28 13.52
N GLY A 50 -8.30 6.44 14.37
CA GLY A 50 -8.96 5.97 15.59
C GLY A 50 -9.30 7.11 16.54
N GLN A 51 -8.41 8.09 16.70
CA GLN A 51 -8.67 9.29 17.51
C GLN A 51 -9.73 10.18 16.87
N ASP A 52 -9.66 10.37 15.55
CA ASP A 52 -10.64 11.13 14.78
C ASP A 52 -12.06 10.56 14.92
N ILE A 53 -12.19 9.23 15.04
CA ILE A 53 -13.46 8.55 15.28
C ILE A 53 -13.98 8.75 16.72
N ARG A 54 -13.07 8.75 17.71
CA ARG A 54 -13.38 8.81 19.15
C ARG A 54 -13.46 10.25 19.69
N ARG A 55 -13.13 11.24 18.87
CA ARG A 55 -13.10 12.64 19.24
C ARG A 55 -14.44 13.06 19.86
N ARG A 56 -14.35 13.80 20.97
CA ARG A 56 -15.50 14.13 21.85
C ARG A 56 -16.47 15.11 21.20
N GLU A 57 -15.94 16.10 20.49
CA GLU A 57 -16.77 17.12 19.83
C GLU A 57 -17.59 16.51 18.70
N ASP A 58 -16.92 15.76 17.83
CA ASP A 58 -17.50 15.15 16.64
C ASP A 58 -16.58 14.08 16.05
N ASN A 59 -17.16 13.16 15.28
CA ASN A 59 -16.39 12.19 14.50
C ASN A 59 -15.82 12.91 13.26
N ALA A 60 -14.50 13.15 13.23
CA ALA A 60 -13.88 13.98 12.21
C ALA A 60 -13.94 13.33 10.81
N LEU A 61 -13.98 12.00 10.70
CA LEU A 61 -14.21 11.34 9.40
C LEU A 61 -15.59 11.67 8.84
N LEU A 62 -16.63 11.64 9.68
CA LEU A 62 -17.98 11.99 9.25
C LEU A 62 -18.06 13.47 8.84
N ARG A 63 -17.42 14.37 9.59
CA ARG A 63 -17.35 15.79 9.22
C ARG A 63 -16.61 16.01 7.90
N TYR A 64 -15.53 15.27 7.66
CA TYR A 64 -14.77 15.29 6.41
C TYR A 64 -15.59 14.79 5.20
N GLY A 65 -16.73 14.12 5.44
CA GLY A 65 -17.65 13.68 4.39
C GLY A 65 -17.77 12.17 4.22
N PHE A 66 -17.17 11.37 5.11
CA PHE A 66 -17.38 9.93 5.10
C PHE A 66 -18.83 9.59 5.49
N THR A 67 -19.38 8.58 4.83
CA THR A 67 -20.55 7.85 5.32
C THR A 67 -20.07 6.66 6.14
N ARG A 68 -20.82 6.29 7.18
CA ARG A 68 -20.50 5.13 8.04
C ARG A 68 -21.54 4.06 7.89
N THR A 69 -21.09 2.87 7.50
CA THR A 69 -21.89 1.65 7.50
C THR A 69 -21.46 0.77 8.66
N ARG A 70 -22.43 0.32 9.45
CA ARG A 70 -22.18 -0.59 10.58
C ARG A 70 -22.43 -2.04 10.14
N PRO A 71 -21.75 -3.02 10.76
CA PRO A 71 -22.15 -4.41 10.62
C PRO A 71 -23.65 -4.58 10.94
N PRO A 72 -24.35 -5.52 10.27
CA PRO A 72 -25.71 -5.88 10.64
C PRO A 72 -25.82 -6.25 12.11
N GLU A 73 -27.02 -6.15 12.66
CA GLU A 73 -27.28 -6.55 14.05
C GLU A 73 -26.83 -8.01 14.27
N ASN A 74 -26.23 -8.29 15.43
CA ASN A 74 -25.63 -9.58 15.79
C ASN A 74 -24.41 -10.00 14.94
N THR A 75 -23.89 -9.15 14.06
CA THR A 75 -22.63 -9.39 13.36
C THR A 75 -21.49 -8.68 14.09
N GLN A 76 -20.48 -9.43 14.51
CA GLN A 76 -19.23 -8.82 15.01
C GLN A 76 -18.45 -8.23 13.84
N GLY A 77 -17.86 -7.05 14.02
CA GLY A 77 -17.03 -6.47 12.98
C GLY A 77 -16.67 -5.01 13.21
N SER A 78 -15.91 -4.47 12.26
CA SER A 78 -15.54 -3.06 12.20
C SER A 78 -16.59 -2.27 11.43
N ASN A 79 -16.82 -1.02 11.85
CA ASN A 79 -17.53 -0.07 11.01
C ASN A 79 -16.72 0.18 9.73
N CYS A 80 -17.41 0.29 8.60
CA CYS A 80 -16.83 0.76 7.34
C CYS A 80 -17.12 2.25 7.20
N TYR A 81 -16.09 3.04 6.93
CA TYR A 81 -16.24 4.45 6.55
C TYR A 81 -15.96 4.58 5.06
N VAL A 82 -16.91 5.07 4.28
CA VAL A 82 -16.78 5.26 2.83
C VAL A 82 -16.85 6.73 2.45
N LEU A 83 -15.87 7.19 1.68
CA LEU A 83 -15.84 8.51 1.05
C LEU A 83 -15.80 8.34 -0.47
N GLN A 84 -16.79 8.92 -1.15
CA GLN A 84 -16.79 9.07 -2.60
C GLN A 84 -16.03 10.35 -2.95
N LEU A 85 -15.04 10.24 -3.82
CA LEU A 85 -14.24 11.34 -4.33
C LEU A 85 -14.71 11.72 -5.74
N ALA A 86 -14.26 12.86 -6.24
CA ALA A 86 -14.48 13.23 -7.63
C ALA A 86 -13.87 12.19 -8.60
N ASP A 87 -14.37 12.19 -9.84
CA ASP A 87 -13.87 11.35 -10.94
C ASP A 87 -14.02 9.84 -10.72
N HIS A 88 -15.07 9.41 -10.02
CA HIS A 88 -15.33 8.00 -9.71
C HIS A 88 -14.17 7.32 -8.99
N ARG A 89 -13.63 8.03 -7.99
CA ARG A 89 -12.67 7.50 -7.03
C ARG A 89 -13.34 7.31 -5.68
N MET A 90 -12.83 6.39 -4.89
CA MET A 90 -13.34 6.18 -3.54
C MET A 90 -12.28 5.76 -2.54
N VAL A 91 -12.60 5.98 -1.27
CA VAL A 91 -11.84 5.48 -0.14
C VAL A 91 -12.79 4.73 0.80
N ALA A 92 -12.39 3.54 1.22
CA ALA A 92 -13.06 2.84 2.31
C ALA A 92 -12.07 2.52 3.45
N LEU A 93 -12.46 2.78 4.69
CA LEU A 93 -11.63 2.56 5.87
C LEU A 93 -12.30 1.56 6.82
N TRP A 94 -11.52 0.61 7.32
CA TRP A 94 -11.88 -0.29 8.42
C TRP A 94 -10.80 -0.24 9.50
N GLY A 95 -11.08 -0.82 10.68
CA GLY A 95 -10.06 -0.94 11.73
C GLY A 95 -8.83 -1.80 11.35
N PHE A 96 -8.93 -2.60 10.28
CA PHE A 96 -7.94 -3.60 9.85
C PHE A 96 -7.29 -3.32 8.48
N GLY A 97 -7.69 -2.26 7.78
CA GLY A 97 -7.18 -1.95 6.45
C GLY A 97 -7.93 -0.79 5.80
N PHE A 98 -7.47 -0.38 4.63
CA PHE A 98 -8.19 0.57 3.79
C PHE A 98 -8.22 0.10 2.34
N PHE A 99 -9.17 0.66 1.59
CA PHE A 99 -9.32 0.44 0.16
C PHE A 99 -9.29 1.78 -0.56
N TYR A 100 -8.64 1.81 -1.72
CA TYR A 100 -8.65 2.94 -2.64
C TYR A 100 -8.99 2.44 -4.04
N GLY A 101 -10.01 3.04 -4.65
CA GLY A 101 -10.50 2.63 -5.97
C GLY A 101 -10.59 3.79 -6.95
N GLU A 102 -10.38 3.46 -8.22
CA GLU A 102 -10.59 4.35 -9.37
C GLU A 102 -11.25 3.54 -10.49
N ARG A 103 -12.39 4.01 -11.01
CA ARG A 103 -13.22 3.26 -11.96
C ARG A 103 -12.48 2.70 -13.18
N ILE A 104 -11.45 3.40 -13.66
CA ILE A 104 -10.69 2.97 -14.85
C ILE A 104 -9.62 1.92 -14.50
N ARG A 105 -9.13 1.88 -13.26
CA ARG A 105 -7.97 1.07 -12.84
C ARG A 105 -8.32 -0.10 -11.93
N GLY A 106 -9.55 -0.16 -11.42
CA GLY A 106 -9.95 -1.09 -10.37
C GLY A 106 -9.59 -0.53 -9.00
N GLY A 107 -9.10 -1.37 -8.10
CA GLY A 107 -8.82 -0.96 -6.73
C GLY A 107 -7.58 -1.60 -6.13
N ILE A 108 -7.18 -1.05 -5.00
CA ILE A 108 -6.22 -1.67 -4.09
C ILE A 108 -6.82 -1.76 -2.70
N TYR A 109 -6.55 -2.88 -2.03
CA TYR A 109 -6.70 -3.02 -0.60
C TYR A 109 -5.33 -3.00 0.05
N VAL A 110 -5.19 -2.25 1.15
CA VAL A 110 -3.95 -2.18 1.93
C VAL A 110 -4.26 -2.63 3.37
N PRO A 111 -3.68 -3.76 3.82
CA PRO A 111 -3.82 -4.20 5.20
C PRO A 111 -3.22 -3.18 6.17
N ARG A 112 -3.78 -3.09 7.38
CA ARG A 112 -3.24 -2.22 8.44
C ARG A 112 -1.79 -2.53 8.82
N SER A 113 -1.37 -3.79 8.71
CA SER A 113 -0.09 -4.26 9.25
C SER A 113 1.12 -3.86 8.40
N HIS A 114 0.93 -3.55 7.12
CA HIS A 114 2.02 -3.21 6.20
C HIS A 114 1.47 -2.52 4.94
N LEU A 115 2.22 -1.55 4.41
CA LEU A 115 1.90 -0.85 3.17
C LEU A 115 2.28 -1.69 1.95
N SER A 116 1.52 -2.75 1.71
CA SER A 116 1.60 -3.56 0.49
C SER A 116 0.24 -3.60 -0.20
N PRO A 117 0.09 -2.98 -1.39
CA PRO A 117 -1.18 -2.99 -2.10
C PRO A 117 -1.50 -4.41 -2.57
N LEU A 118 -2.73 -4.85 -2.30
CA LEU A 118 -3.33 -6.04 -2.88
C LEU A 118 -4.31 -5.59 -3.97
N VAL A 119 -4.17 -6.14 -5.17
CA VAL A 119 -4.95 -5.75 -6.35
C VAL A 119 -6.37 -6.29 -6.22
N ALA A 120 -7.33 -5.38 -6.37
CA ALA A 120 -8.75 -5.69 -6.50
C ALA A 120 -9.20 -5.43 -7.94
N PRO A 121 -9.99 -6.35 -8.54
CA PRO A 121 -10.45 -6.21 -9.91
C PRO A 121 -11.43 -5.04 -10.08
N ASP A 122 -12.28 -4.81 -9.07
CA ASP A 122 -13.27 -3.74 -9.05
C ASP A 122 -12.76 -2.52 -8.30
N TRP A 123 -13.32 -1.35 -8.64
CA TRP A 123 -13.00 -0.07 -8.00
C TRP A 123 -13.85 0.21 -6.76
N GLU A 124 -14.83 -0.65 -6.46
CA GLU A 124 -15.60 -0.61 -5.22
C GLU A 124 -15.34 -1.90 -4.45
N PRO A 125 -15.12 -1.84 -3.12
CA PRO A 125 -15.05 -3.04 -2.32
C PRO A 125 -16.47 -3.64 -2.14
N PRO A 126 -16.58 -4.97 -1.95
CA PRO A 126 -17.84 -5.59 -1.54
C PRO A 126 -18.45 -4.92 -0.30
N ALA A 127 -19.77 -4.72 -0.31
CA ALA A 127 -20.49 -4.01 0.74
C ALA A 127 -20.51 -4.75 2.10
N ASN A 128 -20.16 -6.03 2.13
CA ASN A 128 -20.28 -6.94 3.27
C ASN A 128 -18.94 -7.27 3.95
N ILE A 129 -17.96 -6.38 3.86
CA ILE A 129 -16.67 -6.54 4.55
C ILE A 129 -16.76 -5.97 5.97
N TRP A 130 -16.85 -6.85 6.98
CA TRP A 130 -16.95 -6.46 8.39
C TRP A 130 -15.73 -6.92 9.21
N GLN A 131 -15.04 -7.96 8.75
CA GLN A 131 -13.87 -8.56 9.38
C GLN A 131 -12.76 -8.79 8.35
N PRO A 132 -11.50 -9.01 8.79
CA PRO A 132 -10.41 -9.33 7.87
C PRO A 132 -10.67 -10.56 7.00
N VAL A 133 -11.41 -11.56 7.51
CA VAL A 133 -11.78 -12.78 6.79
C VAL A 133 -12.81 -12.54 5.68
N ASP A 134 -13.55 -11.43 5.74
CA ASP A 134 -14.53 -11.05 4.71
C ASP A 134 -13.87 -10.36 3.51
N VAL A 135 -12.61 -9.92 3.65
CA VAL A 135 -11.86 -9.31 2.55
C VAL A 135 -11.64 -10.39 1.48
N PRO A 136 -12.01 -10.15 0.21
CA PRO A 136 -11.73 -11.09 -0.87
C PRO A 136 -10.24 -11.43 -0.93
N PRO A 137 -9.86 -12.59 -1.53
CA PRO A 137 -8.47 -13.03 -1.60
C PRO A 137 -7.68 -12.24 -2.65
N TYR A 138 -7.60 -10.92 -2.48
CA TYR A 138 -6.78 -10.02 -3.28
C TYR A 138 -5.31 -10.42 -3.14
N LYS A 139 -4.55 -10.19 -4.22
CA LYS A 139 -3.16 -10.62 -4.30
C LYS A 139 -2.23 -9.44 -4.49
N PRO A 140 -0.97 -9.52 -4.04
CA PRO A 140 0.05 -8.56 -4.44
C PRO A 140 0.17 -8.53 -5.98
N PRO A 141 0.63 -7.42 -6.58
CA PRO A 141 0.92 -7.38 -8.00
C PRO A 141 1.85 -8.53 -8.42
N GLU A 142 1.38 -9.42 -9.30
CA GLU A 142 2.15 -10.60 -9.73
C GLU A 142 2.98 -10.29 -10.99
N ASP A 143 2.51 -9.36 -11.82
CA ASP A 143 3.14 -8.98 -13.07
C ASP A 143 3.23 -7.45 -13.28
N ARG A 144 3.75 -7.08 -14.46
CA ARG A 144 3.93 -5.67 -14.85
C ARG A 144 2.61 -4.93 -14.98
N ASP A 145 1.59 -5.58 -15.51
CA ASP A 145 0.31 -4.94 -15.78
C ASP A 145 -0.38 -4.65 -14.44
N ASP A 146 -0.38 -5.62 -13.52
CA ASP A 146 -0.80 -5.44 -12.14
C ASP A 146 -0.04 -4.29 -11.47
N TRP A 147 1.28 -4.27 -11.59
CA TRP A 147 2.12 -3.23 -10.99
C TRP A 147 1.79 -1.85 -11.55
N SER A 148 1.60 -1.74 -12.87
CA SER A 148 1.25 -0.50 -13.55
C SER A 148 -0.16 0.01 -13.21
N ARG A 149 -1.08 -0.87 -12.80
CA ARG A 149 -2.41 -0.51 -12.29
C ARG A 149 -2.36 -0.12 -10.82
N ALA A 150 -1.68 -0.92 -9.99
CA ALA A 150 -1.66 -0.77 -8.53
C ALA A 150 -0.86 0.45 -8.07
N MET A 151 0.26 0.77 -8.71
CA MET A 151 1.12 1.86 -8.25
C MET A 151 0.49 3.25 -8.35
N PRO A 152 -0.16 3.65 -9.46
CA PRO A 152 -0.93 4.89 -9.50
C PRO A 152 -2.03 4.96 -8.44
N LEU A 153 -2.73 3.85 -8.16
CA LEU A 153 -3.74 3.78 -7.10
C LEU A 153 -3.12 3.98 -5.72
N LEU A 154 -1.95 3.38 -5.47
CA LEU A 154 -1.22 3.58 -4.23
C LEU A 154 -0.80 5.04 -4.08
N VAL A 155 -0.19 5.65 -5.11
CA VAL A 155 0.17 7.06 -5.11
C VAL A 155 -1.04 7.95 -4.81
N GLY A 156 -2.18 7.70 -5.47
CA GLY A 156 -3.43 8.43 -5.22
C GLY A 156 -3.95 8.26 -3.80
N ALA A 157 -3.85 7.06 -3.23
CA ALA A 157 -4.21 6.80 -1.84
C ALA A 157 -3.31 7.59 -0.88
N LEU A 158 -1.99 7.57 -1.08
CA LEU A 158 -1.04 8.29 -0.22
C LEU A 158 -1.24 9.81 -0.29
N GLN A 159 -1.49 10.35 -1.49
CA GLN A 159 -1.86 11.75 -1.69
C GLN A 159 -3.16 12.11 -0.98
N TRP A 160 -4.17 11.23 -1.05
CA TRP A 160 -5.42 11.42 -0.32
C TRP A 160 -5.20 11.45 1.20
N ILE A 161 -4.38 10.55 1.77
CA ILE A 161 -4.06 10.57 3.20
C ILE A 161 -3.38 11.90 3.58
N SER A 162 -2.43 12.36 2.76
CA SER A 162 -1.76 13.66 2.96
C SER A 162 -2.76 14.84 2.96
N ALA A 163 -3.70 14.84 2.02
CA ALA A 163 -4.73 15.88 1.92
C ALA A 163 -5.68 15.85 3.13
N TYR A 164 -6.10 14.65 3.56
CA TYR A 164 -6.91 14.47 4.77
C TYR A 164 -6.21 15.03 6.01
N GLU A 165 -4.94 14.68 6.22
CA GLU A 165 -4.17 15.17 7.37
C GLU A 165 -3.97 16.70 7.34
N THR A 166 -3.76 17.26 6.14
CA THR A 166 -3.71 18.71 5.94
C THR A 166 -5.01 19.37 6.39
N GLU A 167 -6.15 18.79 6.03
CA GLU A 167 -7.46 19.32 6.39
C GLU A 167 -7.74 19.21 7.88
N ILE A 168 -7.38 18.08 8.52
CA ILE A 168 -7.54 17.97 9.97
C ILE A 168 -6.67 18.99 10.71
N LEU A 169 -5.43 19.23 10.26
CA LEU A 169 -4.60 20.29 10.82
C LEU A 169 -5.23 21.67 10.64
N ARG A 170 -5.86 21.94 9.49
CA ARG A 170 -6.56 23.20 9.21
C ARG A 170 -7.79 23.39 10.11
N GLU A 171 -8.60 22.35 10.29
CA GLU A 171 -9.87 22.44 11.02
C GLU A 171 -9.73 22.30 12.53
N SER A 172 -8.87 21.40 12.98
CA SER A 172 -8.74 21.01 14.40
C SER A 172 -7.46 21.54 15.05
N GLY A 173 -6.53 22.05 14.24
CA GLY A 173 -5.27 22.64 14.70
C GLY A 173 -4.19 21.60 15.00
N ALA A 174 -2.94 22.06 14.94
CA ALA A 174 -1.77 21.24 15.26
C ALA A 174 -1.76 20.73 16.71
N ALA A 175 -2.32 21.50 17.66
CA ALA A 175 -2.38 21.12 19.06
C ALA A 175 -3.23 19.85 19.28
N TYR A 176 -4.38 19.73 18.61
CA TYR A 176 -5.20 18.52 18.67
C TYR A 176 -4.43 17.30 18.17
N ARG A 177 -3.79 17.44 17.01
CA ARG A 177 -3.06 16.35 16.37
C ARG A 177 -1.83 15.95 17.19
N GLN A 178 -1.15 16.92 17.81
CA GLN A 178 -0.03 16.65 18.71
C GLN A 178 -0.48 15.91 19.97
N ALA A 179 -1.59 16.32 20.60
CA ALA A 179 -2.15 15.60 21.73
C ALA A 179 -2.49 14.13 21.39
N CYS A 180 -3.04 13.89 20.20
CA CYS A 180 -3.30 12.52 19.72
C CYS A 180 -2.00 11.70 19.59
N LEU A 181 -0.89 12.32 19.20
CA LEU A 181 0.41 11.65 19.05
C LEU A 181 1.12 11.46 20.38
N ASP A 182 0.97 12.40 21.32
CA ASP A 182 1.55 12.32 22.66
C ASP A 182 0.95 11.14 23.45
N ASP A 183 -0.33 10.82 23.21
CA ASP A 183 -1.01 9.63 23.73
C ASP A 183 -0.52 8.30 23.11
N TRP A 184 0.44 8.35 22.17
CA TRP A 184 0.92 7.19 21.43
C TRP A 184 2.45 7.10 21.36
N SER A 185 3.01 6.18 22.16
CA SER A 185 4.46 5.98 22.30
C SER A 185 5.22 5.55 21.04
N ARG A 186 4.52 5.28 19.93
CA ARG A 186 5.10 4.80 18.66
C ARG A 186 5.04 5.84 17.54
N ALA A 187 4.81 7.11 17.88
CA ALA A 187 4.84 8.21 16.91
C ALA A 187 6.18 8.26 16.17
N VAL A 188 6.11 8.35 14.83
CA VAL A 188 7.28 8.41 13.94
C VAL A 188 7.53 9.80 13.35
N CYS A 189 6.57 10.71 13.50
CA CYS A 189 6.71 12.11 13.12
C CYS A 189 5.75 13.00 13.92
N SER A 190 6.06 14.30 13.97
CA SER A 190 5.27 15.30 14.69
C SER A 190 3.96 15.60 13.96
N ALA A 191 3.04 16.29 14.65
CA ALA A 191 1.76 16.70 14.08
C ALA A 191 1.90 17.50 12.77
N SER A 192 2.85 18.43 12.70
CA SER A 192 3.06 19.26 11.50
C SER A 192 3.66 18.50 10.32
N ASP A 193 4.29 17.35 10.58
CA ASP A 193 5.02 16.60 9.56
C ASP A 193 4.16 15.51 8.90
N VAL A 194 3.07 15.06 9.53
CA VAL A 194 2.30 13.87 9.10
C VAL A 194 1.89 13.98 7.63
N ALA A 195 1.24 15.10 7.25
CA ALA A 195 0.80 15.33 5.88
C ALA A 195 1.97 15.34 4.89
N GLY A 196 3.06 16.04 5.24
CA GLY A 196 4.26 16.14 4.41
C GLY A 196 4.95 14.79 4.20
N ARG A 197 4.97 13.93 5.23
CA ARG A 197 5.54 12.58 5.13
C ARG A 197 4.76 11.68 4.20
N TRP A 198 3.43 11.75 4.22
CA TRP A 198 2.61 11.02 3.26
C TRP A 198 2.81 11.50 1.82
N LEU A 199 2.87 12.82 1.62
CA LEU A 199 3.15 13.40 0.30
C LEU A 199 4.52 12.98 -0.23
N HIS A 200 5.55 13.03 0.63
CA HIS A 200 6.90 12.61 0.26
C HIS A 200 6.93 11.13 -0.12
N LEU A 201 6.27 10.25 0.64
CA LEU A 201 6.19 8.83 0.30
C LEU A 201 5.46 8.60 -1.04
N ALA A 202 4.42 9.37 -1.33
CA ALA A 202 3.73 9.33 -2.62
C ALA A 202 4.67 9.68 -3.79
N GLN A 203 5.48 10.74 -3.63
CA GLN A 203 6.48 11.15 -4.62
C GLN A 203 7.54 10.06 -4.84
N GLN A 204 8.03 9.43 -3.76
CA GLN A 204 8.98 8.32 -3.85
C GLN A 204 8.39 7.10 -4.59
N CYS A 205 7.10 6.80 -4.39
CA CYS A 205 6.40 5.75 -5.11
C CYS A 205 6.26 6.08 -6.61
N GLU A 206 5.94 7.32 -6.94
CA GLU A 206 5.85 7.81 -8.32
C GLU A 206 7.20 7.74 -9.06
N GLU A 207 8.28 8.17 -8.41
CA GLU A 207 9.63 8.04 -8.96
C GLU A 207 10.02 6.57 -9.21
N THR A 208 9.63 5.67 -8.29
CA THR A 208 9.86 4.22 -8.44
C THR A 208 9.12 3.67 -9.66
N LEU A 209 7.88 4.09 -9.87
CA LEU A 209 7.09 3.71 -11.04
C LEU A 209 7.75 4.20 -12.33
N LEU A 210 8.16 5.47 -12.41
CA LEU A 210 8.83 6.05 -13.58
C LEU A 210 10.14 5.33 -13.92
N ARG A 211 10.98 5.05 -12.92
CA ARG A 211 12.22 4.28 -13.11
C ARG A 211 11.94 2.88 -13.65
N SER A 212 10.92 2.21 -13.13
CA SER A 212 10.53 0.86 -13.60
C SER A 212 10.06 0.86 -15.06
N ALA A 213 9.39 1.93 -15.51
CA ALA A 213 8.96 2.10 -16.89
C ALA A 213 10.15 2.36 -17.85
N LEU A 214 11.14 3.15 -17.42
CA LEU A 214 12.34 3.46 -18.20
C LEU A 214 13.29 2.28 -18.34
N SER A 215 13.48 1.47 -17.29
CA SER A 215 14.32 0.25 -17.34
C SER A 215 13.67 -0.93 -18.08
N SER A 216 12.63 -0.68 -18.86
CA SER A 216 11.85 -1.68 -19.59
C SER A 216 11.80 -1.43 -21.10
N ARG A 217 12.54 -0.42 -21.57
CA ARG A 217 12.86 -0.17 -22.97
C ARG A 217 14.29 -0.62 -23.25
#